data_AF-A0A6A6PPZ2-F1
#
_entry.id   AF-A0A6A6PPZ2-F1
#
_cell.length_a   1.000
_cell.length_b   1.000
_cell.length_c   1.000
_cell.angle_alpha   90.00
_cell.angle_beta   90.00
_cell.angle_gamma   90.00
#
_symmetry.space_group_name_H-M   'P 1'
#
loop_
_entity.id
_entity.type
_entity.pdbx_description
1 polymer ?
#
loop_
_entity_poly.entity_id
_entity_poly.type
_entity_poly.pdbx_seq_one_letter_code
_entity_poly.pdbx_strand_id
1 'polypeptide(L)'
;MAAPKPSAPFQLLDLPPEIRHTIYDFVMPLDKETMIEYPDWGSPWNLNRGLQTIRSLIKVNRQIYTEASSLLYGQLEFVFGRLCCFKLWMSNIREAKHRVKEVSFAGQGLVQIRSVLHELKSIPATLRTVTFLVRRRF
;
A
#
# COMPACT_ATOMS: atom_id res chain seq x y z
N MET A 1 25.98 -47.42 -4.93
CA MET A 1 25.16 -46.59 -4.03
C MET A 1 24.55 -45.48 -4.87
N ALA A 2 23.23 -45.44 -5.03
CA ALA A 2 22.56 -44.41 -5.83
C ALA A 2 22.45 -43.11 -5.02
N ALA A 3 22.77 -41.97 -5.64
CA ALA A 3 22.65 -40.67 -4.99
C ALA A 3 21.18 -40.35 -4.67
N PRO A 4 20.87 -39.74 -3.51
CA PRO A 4 19.51 -39.34 -3.18
C PRO A 4 19.00 -38.33 -4.21
N LYS A 5 17.78 -38.52 -4.71
CA LYS A 5 17.13 -37.57 -5.61
C LYS A 5 17.00 -36.21 -4.89
N PRO A 6 17.33 -35.09 -5.56
CA PRO A 6 17.10 -33.77 -4.97
C PRO A 6 15.61 -33.59 -4.69
N SER A 7 15.29 -33.21 -3.45
CA SER A 7 13.92 -32.86 -3.07
C SER A 7 13.44 -31.70 -3.93
N ALA A 8 12.20 -31.75 -4.41
CA ALA A 8 11.62 -30.65 -5.16
C ALA A 8 11.73 -29.34 -4.35
N PRO A 9 11.97 -28.20 -5.01
CA PRO A 9 12.02 -26.91 -4.33
C PRO A 9 10.66 -26.62 -3.70
N PHE A 10 10.69 -26.24 -2.44
CA PHE A 10 9.51 -25.84 -1.67
C PHE A 10 8.86 -24.59 -2.27
N GLN A 11 7.54 -24.62 -2.50
CA GLN A 11 6.82 -23.46 -3.04
C GLN A 11 6.09 -22.71 -1.92
N LEU A 12 6.11 -21.38 -1.97
CA LEU A 12 5.43 -20.52 -1.00
C LEU A 12 3.92 -20.82 -0.91
N LEU A 13 3.29 -21.23 -2.02
CA LEU A 13 1.86 -21.51 -2.08
C LEU A 13 1.48 -22.89 -1.51
N ASP A 14 2.45 -23.76 -1.26
CA ASP A 14 2.22 -25.05 -0.59
C ASP A 14 1.98 -24.87 0.93
N LEU A 15 2.28 -23.67 1.46
CA LEU A 15 2.00 -23.32 2.85
C LEU A 15 0.50 -23.12 3.10
N PRO A 16 0.01 -23.40 4.32
CA PRO A 16 -1.29 -22.90 4.74
C PRO A 16 -1.38 -21.37 4.70
N PRO A 17 -2.56 -20.79 4.41
CA PRO A 17 -2.77 -19.34 4.37
C PRO A 17 -2.28 -18.61 5.62
N GLU A 18 -2.43 -19.21 6.80
CA GLU A 18 -2.06 -18.63 8.09
C GLU A 18 -0.55 -18.37 8.16
N ILE A 19 0.25 -19.30 7.64
CA ILE A 19 1.71 -19.17 7.59
C ILE A 19 2.11 -18.13 6.54
N ARG A 20 1.44 -18.10 5.37
CA ARG A 20 1.69 -17.06 4.36
C ARG A 20 1.39 -15.66 4.89
N HIS A 21 0.28 -15.49 5.61
CA HIS A 21 -0.06 -14.22 6.25
C HIS A 21 1.00 -13.79 7.26
N THR A 22 1.48 -14.72 8.08
CA THR A 22 2.59 -14.46 9.02
C THR A 22 3.85 -13.97 8.27
N ILE A 23 4.18 -14.60 7.13
CA ILE A 23 5.30 -14.15 6.29
C ILE A 23 5.04 -12.75 5.72
N TYR A 24 3.82 -12.46 5.28
CA TYR A 24 3.47 -11.12 4.81
C TYR A 24 3.64 -10.08 5.91
N ASP A 25 3.21 -10.38 7.14
CA ASP A 25 3.37 -9.48 8.29
C ASP A 25 4.84 -9.19 8.60
N PHE A 26 5.74 -10.17 8.41
CA PHE A 26 7.20 -9.95 8.56
C PHE A 26 7.83 -9.14 7.43
N VAL A 27 7.32 -9.27 6.20
CA VAL A 27 7.86 -8.57 5.03
C VAL A 27 7.25 -7.17 4.88
N MET A 28 6.07 -6.93 5.45
CA MET A 28 5.43 -5.63 5.47
C MET A 28 6.01 -4.75 6.58
N PRO A 29 6.40 -3.49 6.29
CA PRO A 29 6.75 -2.56 7.34
C PRO A 29 5.53 -2.31 8.22
N LEU A 30 5.67 -2.63 9.50
CA LEU A 30 4.67 -2.39 10.55
C LEU A 30 4.58 -0.92 10.96
N ASP A 31 5.37 -0.04 10.35
CA ASP A 31 5.20 1.40 10.51
C ASP A 31 3.87 1.78 9.85
N LYS A 32 2.83 1.86 10.70
CA LYS A 32 1.42 2.09 10.32
C LYS A 32 1.23 3.29 9.41
N GLU A 33 2.11 4.27 9.51
CA GLU A 33 2.17 5.41 8.62
C GLU A 33 3.14 5.15 7.47
N THR A 34 2.60 5.02 6.26
CA THR A 34 3.45 5.16 5.08
C THR A 34 3.20 6.48 4.38
N MET A 35 4.22 7.33 4.42
CA MET A 35 4.25 8.53 3.62
C MET A 35 4.48 8.16 2.15
N ILE A 36 3.52 8.53 1.30
CA ILE A 36 3.67 8.44 -0.14
C ILE A 36 4.18 9.80 -0.61
N GLU A 37 5.50 9.89 -0.77
CA GLU A 37 6.15 11.01 -1.44
C GLU A 37 6.38 10.67 -2.91
N TYR A 38 5.88 11.52 -3.80
CA TYR A 38 6.37 11.52 -5.17
C TYR A 38 7.56 12.47 -5.25
N PRO A 39 8.70 12.02 -5.79
CA PRO A 39 9.76 12.94 -6.15
C PRO A 39 9.21 13.92 -7.17
N ASP A 40 9.53 15.20 -6.95
CA ASP A 40 9.25 16.27 -7.88
C ASP A 40 9.82 15.87 -9.26
N TRP A 41 8.92 15.52 -10.18
CA TRP A 41 9.15 15.33 -11.61
C TRP A 41 10.09 14.16 -12.00
N GLY A 42 9.52 12.96 -12.14
CA GLY A 42 10.01 11.98 -13.13
C GLY A 42 10.41 10.59 -12.61
N SER A 43 10.53 10.38 -11.30
CA SER A 43 10.73 9.03 -10.77
C SER A 43 9.41 8.44 -10.29
N PRO A 44 8.99 7.28 -10.84
CA PRO A 44 7.83 6.59 -10.34
C PRO A 44 8.19 6.05 -8.95
N TRP A 45 7.70 6.74 -7.93
CA TRP A 45 7.57 6.25 -6.55
C TRP A 45 8.87 6.20 -5.73
N ASN A 46 9.23 7.28 -5.03
CA ASN A 46 10.07 7.17 -3.82
C ASN A 46 9.21 6.71 -2.65
N LEU A 47 8.67 5.51 -2.77
CA LEU A 47 8.07 4.83 -1.62
C LEU A 47 9.19 4.38 -0.71
N ASN A 48 8.97 4.41 0.61
CA ASN A 48 9.84 3.75 1.58
C ASN A 48 10.25 2.36 1.05
N ARG A 49 11.53 1.99 1.19
CA ARG A 49 12.07 0.71 0.66
C ARG A 49 11.15 -0.47 0.95
N GLY A 50 10.52 -0.49 2.12
CA GLY A 50 9.56 -1.51 2.50
C GLY A 50 8.33 -1.64 1.59
N LEU A 51 7.74 -0.53 1.13
CA LEU A 51 6.65 -0.59 0.17
C LEU A 51 7.08 -1.04 -1.22
N GLN A 52 8.34 -0.81 -1.61
CA GLN A 52 8.86 -1.34 -2.87
C GLN A 52 8.95 -2.87 -2.83
N THR A 53 9.40 -3.43 -1.71
CA THR A 53 9.42 -4.88 -1.47
C THR A 53 8.02 -5.49 -1.49
N ILE A 54 7.03 -4.80 -0.90
CA ILE A 54 5.65 -5.29 -0.95
C ILE A 54 5.08 -5.20 -2.37
N ARG A 55 5.42 -4.14 -3.12
CA ARG A 55 4.95 -3.99 -4.50
C ARG A 55 5.53 -5.04 -5.43
N SER A 56 6.77 -5.48 -5.22
CA SER A 56 7.31 -6.61 -5.97
C SER A 56 6.57 -7.90 -5.58
N LEU A 57 6.28 -8.11 -4.30
CA LEU A 57 5.56 -9.29 -3.80
C LEU A 57 4.15 -9.42 -4.40
N ILE A 58 3.34 -8.35 -4.40
CA ILE A 58 1.97 -8.38 -4.95
C ILE A 58 1.95 -8.61 -6.47
N LYS A 59 3.07 -8.42 -7.18
CA LYS A 59 3.14 -8.63 -8.64
C LYS A 59 3.47 -10.08 -9.02
N VAL A 60 3.87 -10.92 -8.07
CA VAL A 60 4.36 -12.29 -8.36
C VAL A 60 3.23 -13.23 -8.78
N ASN A 61 2.08 -13.18 -8.08
CA ASN A 61 1.00 -14.14 -8.27
C ASN A 61 -0.37 -13.55 -7.88
N ARG A 62 -1.46 -13.97 -8.54
CA ARG A 62 -2.83 -13.49 -8.26
C ARG A 62 -3.33 -13.81 -6.84
N GLN A 63 -2.97 -14.97 -6.30
CA GLN A 63 -3.30 -15.36 -4.94
C GLN A 63 -2.56 -14.48 -3.93
N ILE A 64 -1.24 -14.34 -4.11
CA ILE A 64 -0.41 -13.43 -3.29
C ILE A 64 -0.93 -12.00 -3.39
N TYR A 65 -1.30 -11.54 -4.58
CA TYR A 65 -1.93 -10.23 -4.77
C TYR A 65 -3.18 -10.09 -3.92
N THR A 66 -4.08 -11.06 -3.96
CA THR A 66 -5.35 -11.02 -3.24
C THR A 66 -5.15 -10.97 -1.72
N GLU A 67 -4.25 -11.81 -1.20
CA GLU A 67 -3.92 -11.90 0.23
C GLU A 67 -3.18 -10.64 0.70
N ALA A 68 -2.03 -10.33 0.09
CA ALA A 68 -1.17 -9.24 0.52
C ALA A 68 -1.76 -7.85 0.25
N SER A 69 -2.58 -7.65 -0.80
CA SER A 69 -3.24 -6.35 -0.99
C SER A 69 -4.31 -6.07 0.07
N SER A 70 -4.93 -7.11 0.65
CA SER A 70 -5.86 -6.93 1.78
C SER A 70 -5.14 -6.37 3.01
N LEU A 71 -3.97 -6.91 3.32
CA LEU A 71 -3.12 -6.44 4.42
C LEU A 71 -2.59 -5.03 4.13
N LEU A 72 -1.95 -4.85 2.97
CA LEU A 72 -1.32 -3.59 2.56
C LEU A 72 -2.31 -2.41 2.58
N TYR A 73 -3.44 -2.52 1.89
CA TYR A 73 -4.38 -1.39 1.77
C TYR A 73 -5.34 -1.31 2.95
N GLY A 74 -5.56 -2.42 3.66
CA GLY A 74 -6.51 -2.52 4.76
C GLY A 74 -5.96 -2.20 6.13
N GLN A 75 -4.64 -2.10 6.29
CA GLN A 75 -3.98 -1.83 7.58
C GLN A 75 -3.06 -0.61 7.57
N LEU A 76 -2.61 -0.14 6.40
CA LEU A 76 -1.73 1.02 6.31
C LEU A 76 -2.52 2.33 6.20
N GLU A 77 -1.99 3.35 6.86
CA GLU A 77 -2.36 4.74 6.65
C GLU A 77 -1.50 5.34 5.55
N PHE A 78 -2.15 5.84 4.50
CA PHE A 78 -1.46 6.47 3.37
C PHE A 78 -1.43 7.98 3.53
N VAL A 79 -0.25 8.55 3.77
CA VAL A 79 -0.08 10.00 3.95
C VAL A 79 0.39 10.66 2.64
N PHE A 80 -0.37 11.65 2.16
CA PHE A 80 -0.10 12.39 0.92
C PHE A 80 0.21 13.86 1.21
N GLY A 81 1.35 14.36 0.70
CA GLY A 81 1.70 15.77 0.78
C GLY A 81 0.98 16.67 -0.24
N ARG A 82 0.49 16.09 -1.35
CA ARG A 82 -0.15 16.81 -2.47
C ARG A 82 -1.31 16.01 -3.05
N LEU A 83 -2.36 16.69 -3.52
CA LEU A 83 -3.54 16.03 -4.10
C LEU A 83 -3.25 15.31 -5.43
N CYS A 84 -2.34 15.84 -6.25
CA CYS A 84 -1.97 15.19 -7.52
C CYS A 84 -1.39 13.78 -7.27
N CYS A 85 -0.63 13.61 -6.18
CA CYS A 85 -0.10 12.32 -5.74
C CYS A 85 -1.23 11.35 -5.36
N PHE A 86 -2.21 11.83 -4.60
CA PHE A 86 -3.39 11.05 -4.25
C PHE A 86 -4.18 10.61 -5.48
N LYS A 87 -4.45 11.52 -6.42
CA LYS A 87 -5.18 11.21 -7.66
C LYS A 87 -4.46 10.17 -8.51
N LEU A 88 -3.15 10.34 -8.68
CA LEU A 88 -2.32 9.39 -9.44
C LEU A 88 -2.23 8.04 -8.73
N TRP A 89 -2.13 8.02 -7.40
CA TRP A 89 -2.15 6.77 -6.65
C TRP A 89 -3.50 6.06 -6.78
N MET A 90 -4.61 6.79 -6.60
CA MET A 90 -5.97 6.26 -6.76
C MET A 90 -6.20 5.67 -8.16
N SER A 91 -5.70 6.29 -9.22
CA SER A 91 -5.84 5.73 -10.58
C SER A 91 -5.06 4.42 -10.77
N ASN A 92 -3.96 4.24 -10.03
CA ASN A 92 -3.07 3.08 -10.17
C ASN A 92 -3.48 1.86 -9.34
N ILE A 93 -4.13 2.05 -8.19
CA ILE A 93 -4.48 0.93 -7.30
C ILE A 93 -5.74 0.15 -7.74
N ARG A 94 -6.41 0.58 -8.82
CA ARG A 94 -7.55 -0.09 -9.51
C ARG A 94 -8.50 -0.83 -8.56
N GLU A 95 -8.39 -2.15 -8.51
CA GLU A 95 -9.29 -3.04 -7.75
C GLU A 95 -9.11 -2.90 -6.24
N ALA A 96 -7.94 -2.49 -5.76
CA ALA A 96 -7.67 -2.39 -4.32
C ALA A 96 -8.25 -1.12 -3.67
N LYS A 97 -8.89 -0.23 -4.43
CA LYS A 97 -9.53 1.01 -3.89
C LYS A 97 -10.48 0.73 -2.73
N HIS A 98 -11.26 -0.35 -2.81
CA HIS A 98 -12.22 -0.72 -1.77
C HIS A 98 -11.57 -1.25 -0.48
N ARG A 99 -10.25 -1.47 -0.50
CA ARG A 99 -9.51 -1.99 0.66
C ARG A 99 -8.88 -0.88 1.47
N VAL A 100 -8.72 0.30 0.88
CA VAL A 100 -8.15 1.48 1.51
C VAL A 100 -9.08 1.96 2.62
N LYS A 101 -8.59 1.94 3.87
CA LYS A 101 -9.35 2.38 5.03
C LYS A 101 -8.96 3.77 5.52
N GLU A 102 -7.67 4.10 5.43
CA GLU A 102 -7.09 5.28 6.07
C GLU A 102 -6.23 6.07 5.07
N VAL A 103 -6.59 7.34 4.89
CA VAL A 103 -5.86 8.27 4.02
C VAL A 103 -5.67 9.59 4.76
N SER A 104 -4.45 10.09 4.72
CA SER A 104 -4.09 11.31 5.42
C SER A 104 -3.46 12.31 4.48
N PHE A 105 -3.75 13.59 4.70
CA PHE A 105 -3.20 14.68 3.90
C PHE A 105 -2.36 15.58 4.79
N ALA A 106 -1.11 15.82 4.38
CA ALA A 106 -0.18 16.70 5.09
C ALA A 106 0.17 17.93 4.24
N GLY A 107 0.53 19.04 4.91
CA GLY A 107 1.08 20.23 4.24
C GLY A 107 0.14 20.87 3.22
N GLN A 108 0.58 21.01 1.97
CA GLN A 108 -0.19 21.67 0.90
C GLN A 108 -1.47 20.91 0.52
N GLY A 109 -1.60 19.63 0.87
CA GLY A 109 -2.85 18.88 0.72
C GLY A 109 -4.05 19.53 1.42
N LEU A 110 -3.80 20.28 2.51
CA LEU A 110 -4.83 21.00 3.25
C LEU A 110 -5.42 22.19 2.49
N VAL A 111 -4.61 22.86 1.67
CA VAL A 111 -5.08 23.99 0.84
C VAL A 111 -6.11 23.52 -0.19
N GLN A 112 -6.12 22.22 -0.50
CA GLN A 112 -6.98 21.61 -1.51
C GLN A 112 -8.11 20.76 -0.89
N ILE A 113 -8.44 20.94 0.40
CA ILE A 113 -9.47 20.15 1.11
C ILE A 113 -10.79 20.06 0.32
N ARG A 114 -11.26 21.16 -0.29
CA ARG A 114 -12.49 21.11 -1.11
C ARG A 114 -12.38 20.15 -2.30
N SER A 115 -11.25 20.14 -2.98
CA SER A 115 -11.02 19.23 -4.11
C SER A 115 -10.81 17.80 -3.62
N VAL A 116 -10.10 17.60 -2.50
CA VAL A 116 -9.98 16.30 -1.81
C VAL A 116 -11.37 15.75 -1.49
N LEU A 117 -12.20 16.50 -0.77
CA LEU A 117 -13.55 16.09 -0.38
C LEU A 117 -14.45 15.77 -1.60
N HIS A 118 -14.34 16.53 -2.68
CA HIS A 118 -15.07 16.24 -3.92
C HIS A 118 -14.62 14.91 -4.54
N GLU A 119 -13.31 14.65 -4.59
CA GLU A 119 -12.79 13.37 -5.09
C GLU A 119 -13.18 12.21 -4.17
N LEU A 120 -13.15 12.41 -2.86
CA LEU A 120 -13.56 11.41 -1.87
C LEU A 120 -15.03 11.00 -2.01
N LYS A 121 -15.93 11.90 -2.47
CA LYS A 121 -17.32 11.54 -2.79
C LYS A 121 -17.44 10.52 -3.91
N SER A 122 -16.42 10.37 -4.75
CA SER A 122 -16.38 9.38 -5.83
C SER A 122 -15.76 8.04 -5.39
N ILE A 123 -15.31 7.93 -4.13
CA ILE A 123 -14.62 6.74 -3.60
C ILE A 123 -15.64 5.77 -2.99
N PRO A 124 -15.43 4.44 -3.14
CA PRO A 124 -16.25 3.43 -2.47
C PRO A 124 -16.38 3.66 -0.96
N ALA A 125 -17.53 3.27 -0.40
CA ALA A 125 -17.95 3.46 1.01
C ALA A 125 -17.03 2.86 2.09
N THR A 126 -15.91 2.25 1.70
CA THR A 126 -14.96 1.55 2.56
C THR A 126 -13.90 2.46 3.19
N LEU A 127 -13.76 3.70 2.69
CA LEU A 127 -12.88 4.68 3.30
C LEU A 127 -13.46 5.11 4.65
N ARG A 128 -12.75 4.81 5.73
CA ARG A 128 -13.24 5.03 7.10
C ARG A 128 -12.77 6.36 7.66
N THR A 129 -11.51 6.70 7.43
CA THR A 129 -10.88 7.85 8.08
C THR A 129 -10.11 8.68 7.06
N VAL A 130 -10.35 9.99 7.10
CA VAL A 130 -9.58 10.99 6.36
C VAL A 130 -8.98 11.96 7.36
N THR A 131 -7.67 11.90 7.56
CA THR A 131 -6.99 12.74 8.54
C THR A 131 -6.27 13.88 7.85
N PHE A 132 -6.34 15.07 8.46
CA PHE A 132 -5.71 16.28 7.97
C PHE A 132 -4.59 16.68 8.93
N LEU A 133 -3.34 16.45 8.55
CA LEU A 133 -2.16 16.67 9.37
C LEU A 133 -1.62 18.10 9.17
N VAL A 134 -1.86 18.96 10.17
CA VAL A 134 -1.32 20.33 10.22
C VAL A 134 0.07 20.29 10.86
N ARG A 135 1.14 20.19 10.06
CA ARG A 135 2.50 20.38 10.59
C ARG A 135 2.75 21.87 10.79
N ARG A 136 2.80 22.34 12.05
CA ARG A 136 3.37 23.64 12.39
C ARG A 136 4.88 23.59 12.11
N ARG A 137 5.36 24.40 11.18
CA ARG A 137 6.80 24.70 11.09
C ARG A 137 7.16 25.48 12.36
N PHE A 138 7.99 24.88 13.22
CA PHE A 138 8.74 25.62 14.23
C PHE A 138 10.05 26.10 13.61
#